data_AF-A0ABC9TK91-F1
#
_entry.id   AF-A0ABC9TK91-F1
#
_cell.length_a   1.000
_cell.length_b   1.000
_cell.length_c   1.000
_cell.angle_alpha   90.00
_cell.angle_beta   90.00
_cell.angle_gamma   90.00
#
_symmetry.space_group_name_H-M   'P 1'
#
loop_
_entity.id
_entity.type
_entity.pdbx_description
1 polymer ?
#
loop_
_entity_poly.entity_id
_entity_poly.type
_entity_poly.pdbx_seq_one_letter_code
_entity_poly.pdbx_strand_id
1 'polypeptide(L)'
;MKGEIMEVRNETKTLFLVPGAGKDVRLYFNQTKTKLEKVRLSLNKVAEILSNGFIDEQSFLQIESIGLITRSNFKTMIRIEGIQQGKIEQEVVKVTVDTKETQKLHDEKNKPLLGQPYFEFIIDAEEQISHEALYNLSKKNDQTLKEINKQKKKDSYYNKLARSTQINDKK
;
A
#
# COMPACT_ATOMS: atom_id res chain seq x y z
N MET A 1 -8.80 -45.20 7.94
CA MET A 1 -9.13 -43.78 8.18
C MET A 1 -8.76 -43.02 6.91
N LYS A 2 -9.76 -42.60 6.14
CA LYS A 2 -9.55 -41.78 4.94
C LYS A 2 -9.32 -40.36 5.45
N GLY A 3 -8.14 -39.81 5.19
CA GLY A 3 -7.85 -38.41 5.46
C GLY A 3 -8.77 -37.56 4.59
N GLU A 4 -9.68 -36.86 5.24
CA GLU A 4 -10.42 -35.76 4.61
C GLU A 4 -9.37 -34.73 4.17
N ILE A 5 -9.20 -34.60 2.86
CA ILE A 5 -8.55 -33.43 2.28
C ILE A 5 -9.52 -32.29 2.60
N MET A 6 -9.23 -31.54 3.66
CA MET A 6 -9.91 -30.28 3.90
C MET A 6 -9.64 -29.41 2.67
N GLU A 7 -10.67 -29.22 1.84
CA GLU A 7 -10.70 -28.17 0.85
C GLU A 7 -10.28 -26.88 1.54
N VAL A 8 -9.12 -26.34 1.15
CA VAL A 8 -8.73 -24.98 1.48
C VAL A 8 -9.80 -24.11 0.83
N ARG A 9 -10.74 -23.64 1.65
CA ARG A 9 -11.81 -22.73 1.23
C ARG A 9 -11.15 -21.55 0.53
N ASN A 10 -11.80 -21.01 -0.51
CA ASN A 10 -11.39 -19.81 -1.22
C ASN A 10 -11.28 -18.61 -0.25
N GLU A 11 -10.17 -18.49 0.45
CA GLU A 11 -9.89 -17.47 1.44
C GLU A 11 -9.35 -16.22 0.74
N THR A 12 -10.15 -15.15 0.71
CA THR A 12 -9.78 -13.89 0.06
C THR A 12 -8.51 -13.29 0.69
N LYS A 13 -7.42 -13.25 -0.08
CA LYS A 13 -6.14 -12.69 0.35
C LYS A 13 -6.27 -11.18 0.58
N THR A 14 -6.39 -10.76 1.84
CA THR A 14 -6.62 -9.35 2.21
C THR A 14 -5.39 -8.72 2.87
N LEU A 15 -4.87 -7.64 2.29
CA LEU A 15 -3.78 -6.85 2.88
C LEU A 15 -4.33 -5.63 3.62
N PHE A 16 -3.99 -5.45 4.90
CA PHE A 16 -4.42 -4.26 5.65
C PHE A 16 -3.36 -3.17 5.60
N LEU A 17 -3.77 -1.94 5.33
CA LEU A 17 -2.88 -0.80 5.13
C LEU A 17 -3.38 0.42 5.90
N VAL A 18 -2.46 1.25 6.37
CA VAL A 18 -2.77 2.47 7.13
C VAL A 18 -2.35 3.69 6.31
N PRO A 19 -3.25 4.29 5.51
CA PRO A 19 -2.97 5.57 4.86
C PRO A 19 -2.84 6.69 5.91
N GLY A 20 -2.04 7.71 5.62
CA GLY A 20 -1.78 8.83 6.53
C GLY A 20 -0.73 8.54 7.62
N ALA A 21 -0.33 7.29 7.83
CA ALA A 21 0.77 6.92 8.73
C ALA A 21 2.13 7.00 8.01
N GLY A 22 2.52 8.22 7.61
CA GLY A 22 3.76 8.48 6.89
C GLY A 22 3.61 8.48 5.36
N LYS A 23 4.69 8.13 4.64
CA LYS A 23 4.82 8.30 3.19
C LYS A 23 4.65 7.02 2.36
N ASP A 24 4.40 5.90 3.03
CA ASP A 24 4.59 4.56 2.48
C ASP A 24 3.35 3.98 1.80
N VAL A 25 2.17 4.49 2.13
CA VAL A 25 0.89 4.13 1.51
C VAL A 25 0.23 5.38 0.96
N ARG A 26 0.10 5.47 -0.36
CA ARG A 26 -0.54 6.59 -1.05
C ARG A 26 -1.78 6.11 -1.80
N LEU A 27 -2.85 6.87 -1.69
CA LEU A 27 -4.10 6.62 -2.39
C LEU A 27 -4.19 7.52 -3.63
N TYR A 28 -4.73 6.98 -4.71
CA TYR A 28 -5.03 7.72 -5.93
C TYR A 28 -6.51 7.62 -6.21
N PHE A 29 -7.15 8.77 -6.23
CA PHE A 29 -8.56 8.91 -6.55
C PHE A 29 -8.71 9.42 -7.97
N ASN A 30 -9.87 9.18 -8.57
CA ASN A 30 -10.24 9.86 -9.80
C ASN A 30 -10.28 11.40 -9.58
N GLN A 31 -10.33 12.16 -10.67
CA GLN A 31 -10.21 13.61 -10.62
C GLN A 31 -11.25 14.29 -9.70
N THR A 32 -12.47 13.74 -9.61
CA THR A 32 -13.56 14.25 -8.78
C THR A 32 -13.60 13.68 -7.36
N LYS A 33 -12.64 12.80 -7.00
CA LYS A 33 -12.58 12.08 -5.71
C LYS A 33 -13.83 11.25 -5.37
N THR A 34 -14.58 10.83 -6.39
CA THR A 34 -15.76 9.96 -6.24
C THR A 34 -15.41 8.47 -6.35
N LYS A 35 -14.18 8.12 -6.75
CA LYS A 35 -13.69 6.74 -6.78
C LYS A 35 -12.23 6.68 -6.34
N LEU A 36 -11.87 5.58 -5.67
CA LEU A 36 -10.48 5.20 -5.46
C LEU A 36 -10.03 4.34 -6.65
N GLU A 37 -8.96 4.74 -7.33
CA GLU A 37 -8.47 4.03 -8.52
C GLU A 37 -7.27 3.13 -8.20
N LYS A 38 -6.38 3.59 -7.31
CA LYS A 38 -5.14 2.86 -7.00
C LYS A 38 -4.70 3.03 -5.56
N VAL A 39 -4.05 2.00 -5.04
CA VAL A 39 -3.27 2.04 -3.79
C VAL A 39 -1.81 1.80 -4.13
N ARG A 40 -0.97 2.81 -3.88
CA ARG A 40 0.47 2.73 -4.15
C ARG A 40 1.24 2.50 -2.85
N LEU A 41 2.13 1.51 -2.88
CA LEU A 41 3.09 1.23 -1.82
C LEU A 41 4.49 1.71 -2.21
N SER A 42 5.20 2.33 -1.28
CA SER A 42 6.64 2.60 -1.44
C SER A 42 7.42 1.28 -1.52
N LEU A 43 8.60 1.31 -2.14
CA LEU A 43 9.52 0.16 -2.11
C LEU A 43 9.79 -0.32 -0.68
N ASN A 44 10.02 0.60 0.26
CA ASN A 44 10.25 0.25 1.66
C ASN A 44 9.08 -0.55 2.24
N LYS A 45 7.85 -0.21 1.85
CA LYS A 45 6.67 -0.92 2.34
C LYS A 45 6.52 -2.31 1.75
N VAL A 46 6.78 -2.45 0.46
CA VAL A 46 6.81 -3.75 -0.21
C VAL A 46 7.88 -4.64 0.42
N ALA A 47 9.08 -4.09 0.66
CA ALA A 47 10.17 -4.80 1.32
C ALA A 47 9.80 -5.22 2.75
N GLU A 48 9.20 -4.33 3.55
CA GLU A 48 8.71 -4.65 4.90
C GLU A 48 7.73 -5.83 4.88
N ILE A 49 6.75 -5.81 3.97
CA ILE A 49 5.72 -6.84 3.86
C ILE A 49 6.33 -8.20 3.49
N LEU A 50 7.20 -8.24 2.47
CA LEU A 50 7.84 -9.47 2.00
C LEU A 50 8.87 -10.00 3.02
N SER A 51 9.59 -9.12 3.71
CA SER A 51 10.65 -9.50 4.67
C SER A 51 10.10 -10.14 5.93
N ASN A 52 8.80 -9.94 6.24
CA ASN A 52 8.17 -10.58 7.40
C ASN A 52 7.95 -12.09 7.20
N GLY A 53 8.20 -12.63 6.00
CA GLY A 53 8.18 -14.07 5.70
C GLY A 53 6.78 -14.71 5.62
N PHE A 54 5.72 -13.95 5.87
CA PHE A 54 4.34 -14.45 5.80
C PHE A 54 3.77 -14.53 4.38
N ILE A 55 4.35 -13.80 3.43
CA ILE A 55 3.87 -13.73 2.05
C ILE A 55 5.07 -13.64 1.11
N ASP A 56 5.08 -14.45 0.06
CA ASP A 56 6.06 -14.39 -1.02
C ASP A 56 5.60 -13.44 -2.13
N GLU A 57 6.48 -13.20 -3.13
CA GLU A 57 6.17 -12.27 -4.22
C GLU A 57 4.93 -12.71 -5.01
N GLN A 58 4.76 -14.01 -5.25
CA GLN A 58 3.61 -14.54 -6.02
C GLN A 58 2.30 -14.36 -5.25
N SER A 59 2.29 -14.68 -3.97
CA SER A 59 1.11 -14.50 -3.11
C SER A 59 0.78 -13.02 -2.92
N PHE A 60 1.78 -12.15 -2.91
CA PHE A 60 1.58 -10.70 -2.84
C PHE A 60 0.87 -10.16 -4.09
N LEU A 61 1.25 -10.64 -5.28
CA LEU A 61 0.58 -10.27 -6.53
C LEU A 61 -0.86 -10.80 -6.62
N GLN A 62 -1.18 -11.84 -5.86
CA GLN A 62 -2.52 -12.44 -5.77
C GLN A 62 -3.39 -11.85 -4.66
N ILE A 63 -3.01 -10.72 -4.06
CA ILE A 63 -3.87 -10.02 -3.08
C ILE A 63 -5.14 -9.54 -3.79
N GLU A 64 -6.29 -10.04 -3.35
CA GLU A 64 -7.60 -9.77 -3.96
C GLU A 64 -8.32 -8.58 -3.30
N SER A 65 -7.89 -8.22 -2.09
CA SER A 65 -8.54 -7.13 -1.36
C SER A 65 -7.56 -6.35 -0.47
N ILE A 66 -7.86 -5.08 -0.25
CA ILE A 66 -7.13 -4.21 0.66
C ILE A 66 -8.07 -3.68 1.73
N GLY A 67 -7.71 -3.87 3.00
CA GLY A 67 -8.35 -3.22 4.13
C GLY A 67 -7.66 -1.90 4.48
N LEU A 68 -8.26 -0.77 4.12
CA LEU A 68 -7.72 0.56 4.45
C LEU A 68 -8.21 1.00 5.82
N ILE A 69 -7.29 1.02 6.79
CA ILE A 69 -7.59 1.39 8.19
C ILE A 69 -7.68 2.91 8.31
N THR A 70 -8.88 3.44 8.59
CA THR A 70 -9.15 4.88 8.64
C THR A 70 -9.07 5.46 10.05
N ARG A 71 -9.28 4.64 11.10
CA ARG A 71 -9.08 5.02 12.50
C ARG A 71 -8.12 4.07 13.21
N SER A 72 -6.89 4.52 13.47
CA SER A 72 -5.92 3.80 14.29
C SER A 72 -4.75 4.68 14.71
N ASN A 73 -4.18 4.42 15.90
CA ASN A 73 -2.87 4.90 16.35
C ASN A 73 -1.73 3.91 16.01
N PHE A 74 -2.05 2.80 15.32
CA PHE A 74 -1.13 1.69 15.07
C PHE A 74 -0.60 1.67 13.63
N LYS A 75 0.59 1.06 13.45
CA LYS A 75 1.24 0.82 12.15
C LYS A 75 0.65 -0.42 11.46
N THR A 76 0.83 -0.50 10.15
CA THR A 76 0.30 -1.53 9.22
C THR A 76 0.22 -2.94 9.79
N MET A 77 -0.88 -3.65 9.50
CA MET A 77 -1.07 -5.04 9.88
C MET A 77 -1.32 -5.90 8.63
N ILE A 78 -0.98 -7.19 8.69
CA ILE A 78 -1.37 -8.15 7.66
C ILE A 78 -2.30 -9.14 8.36
N ARG A 79 -3.51 -9.38 7.81
CA ARG A 79 -4.41 -10.42 8.33
C ARG A 79 -4.50 -11.54 7.31
N ILE A 80 -4.05 -12.72 7.74
CA ILE A 80 -4.25 -14.00 7.08
C ILE A 80 -5.08 -14.82 8.08
N GLU A 81 -6.24 -15.35 7.70
CA GLU A 81 -7.03 -16.15 8.66
C GLU A 81 -6.26 -17.44 9.02
N GLY A 82 -6.12 -17.72 10.32
CA GLY A 82 -5.26 -18.78 10.88
C GLY A 82 -4.13 -18.27 11.80
N ILE A 83 -3.72 -17.00 11.68
CA ILE A 83 -2.76 -16.35 12.59
C ILE A 83 -3.37 -15.01 13.03
N GLN A 84 -4.18 -15.03 14.10
CA GLN A 84 -4.63 -13.80 14.76
C GLN A 84 -3.65 -13.40 15.87
N GLN A 85 -3.23 -12.14 15.87
CA GLN A 85 -3.01 -11.40 17.11
C GLN A 85 -3.73 -10.05 17.01
N GLY A 86 -4.83 -9.92 17.75
CA GLY A 86 -5.50 -8.65 18.04
C GLY A 86 -6.96 -8.54 17.54
N LYS A 87 -7.92 -8.50 18.47
CA LYS A 87 -9.25 -7.93 18.23
C LYS A 87 -9.08 -6.44 18.01
N ILE A 88 -9.54 -5.91 16.88
CA ILE A 88 -9.63 -4.46 16.72
C ILE A 88 -10.96 -4.05 16.13
N GLU A 89 -11.69 -3.22 16.88
CA GLU A 89 -12.75 -2.36 16.37
C GLU A 89 -12.11 -1.24 15.53
N GLN A 90 -11.60 -1.61 14.36
CA GLN A 90 -11.05 -0.67 13.40
C GLN A 90 -12.13 -0.29 12.40
N GLU A 91 -12.29 1.01 12.16
CA GLU A 91 -12.98 1.45 10.95
C GLU A 91 -12.07 1.11 9.76
N VAL A 92 -12.46 0.08 9.01
CA VAL A 92 -11.74 -0.41 7.83
C VAL A 92 -12.63 -0.21 6.62
N VAL A 93 -12.10 0.46 5.61
CA VAL A 93 -12.68 0.48 4.27
C VAL A 93 -12.04 -0.64 3.48
N LYS A 94 -12.79 -1.73 3.26
CA LYS A 94 -12.34 -2.85 2.42
C LYS A 94 -12.61 -2.49 0.96
N VAL A 95 -11.62 -2.73 0.09
CA VAL A 95 -11.73 -2.50 -1.35
C VAL A 95 -11.23 -3.73 -2.10
N THR A 96 -11.82 -3.99 -3.26
CA THR A 96 -11.44 -5.10 -4.15
C THR A 96 -10.32 -4.66 -5.11
N VAL A 97 -9.37 -5.56 -5.33
CA VAL A 97 -8.27 -5.36 -6.27
C VAL A 97 -8.62 -6.02 -7.60
N ASP A 98 -8.44 -5.29 -8.70
CA ASP A 98 -8.36 -5.90 -10.03
C ASP A 98 -7.00 -6.60 -10.15
N THR A 99 -6.98 -7.88 -9.79
CA THR A 99 -5.75 -8.69 -9.76
C THR A 99 -5.16 -8.87 -11.16
N LYS A 100 -6.00 -8.92 -12.20
CA LYS A 100 -5.54 -9.07 -13.59
C LYS A 100 -4.83 -7.82 -14.07
N GLU A 101 -5.43 -6.65 -13.90
CA GLU A 101 -4.82 -5.39 -14.32
C GLU A 101 -3.60 -5.04 -13.43
N THR A 102 -3.65 -5.36 -12.15
CA THR A 102 -2.50 -5.22 -11.23
C THR A 102 -1.31 -6.07 -11.68
N GLN A 103 -1.53 -7.35 -11.98
CA GLN A 103 -0.50 -8.26 -12.47
C GLN A 103 0.07 -7.78 -13.81
N LYS A 104 -0.81 -7.43 -14.75
CA LYS A 104 -0.40 -6.92 -16.06
C LYS A 104 0.48 -5.66 -15.95
N LEU A 105 0.09 -4.68 -15.13
CA LEU A 105 0.87 -3.47 -14.89
C LEU A 105 2.23 -3.77 -14.24
N HIS A 106 2.31 -4.81 -13.40
CA HIS A 106 3.57 -5.28 -12.84
C HIS A 106 4.47 -5.89 -13.92
N ASP A 107 3.93 -6.80 -14.73
CA ASP A 107 4.66 -7.53 -15.77
C ASP A 107 5.20 -6.63 -16.88
N GLU A 108 4.45 -5.60 -17.27
CA GLU A 108 4.87 -4.58 -18.25
C GLU A 108 6.17 -3.87 -17.85
N LYS A 109 6.48 -3.79 -16.55
CA LYS A 109 7.72 -3.16 -16.06
C LYS A 109 8.94 -4.07 -16.19
N ASN A 110 8.74 -5.37 -16.41
CA ASN A 110 9.77 -6.40 -16.55
C ASN A 110 10.85 -6.32 -15.44
N LYS A 111 10.41 -6.17 -14.19
CA LYS A 111 11.27 -6.07 -13.00
C LYS A 111 10.63 -6.77 -11.81
N PRO A 112 11.42 -7.48 -10.98
CA PRO A 112 10.91 -8.07 -9.72
C PRO A 112 10.36 -6.99 -8.79
N LEU A 113 9.52 -7.37 -7.82
CA LEU A 113 8.83 -6.42 -6.93
C LEU A 113 9.81 -5.45 -6.25
N LEU A 114 10.90 -5.97 -5.70
CA LEU A 114 11.92 -5.17 -5.00
C LEU A 114 12.84 -4.37 -5.94
N GLY A 115 12.78 -4.61 -7.25
CA GLY A 115 13.47 -3.82 -8.27
C GLY A 115 12.70 -2.58 -8.72
N GLN A 116 11.47 -2.40 -8.24
CA GLN A 116 10.61 -1.28 -8.60
C GLN A 116 10.63 -0.19 -7.52
N PRO A 117 10.56 1.11 -7.88
CA PRO A 117 10.55 2.20 -6.89
C PRO A 117 9.28 2.22 -6.03
N TYR A 118 8.20 1.61 -6.52
CA TYR A 118 6.91 1.48 -5.87
C TYR A 118 6.09 0.36 -6.54
N PHE A 119 5.09 -0.13 -5.83
CA PHE A 119 4.08 -1.06 -6.36
C PHE A 119 2.70 -0.40 -6.34
N GLU A 120 1.82 -0.75 -7.27
CA GLU A 120 0.45 -0.25 -7.34
C GLU A 120 -0.54 -1.40 -7.42
N PHE A 121 -1.48 -1.42 -6.49
CA PHE A 121 -2.71 -2.19 -6.63
C PHE A 121 -3.73 -1.35 -7.39
N ILE A 122 -4.31 -1.93 -8.43
CA ILE A 122 -5.42 -1.35 -9.17
C ILE A 122 -6.72 -1.77 -8.49
N ILE A 123 -7.55 -0.79 -8.14
CA ILE A 123 -8.85 -1.04 -7.51
C ILE A 123 -9.86 -1.36 -8.60
N ASP A 124 -10.71 -2.34 -8.33
CA ASP A 124 -11.78 -2.74 -9.25
C ASP A 124 -12.63 -1.52 -9.64
N ALA A 125 -12.90 -1.36 -10.94
CA ALA A 125 -13.65 -0.21 -11.46
C ALA A 125 -15.11 -0.17 -10.97
N GLU A 126 -15.66 -1.32 -10.61
CA GLU A 126 -17.02 -1.50 -10.09
C GLU A 126 -17.09 -1.30 -8.56
N GLU A 127 -15.95 -1.22 -7.87
CA GLU A 127 -15.89 -1.03 -6.42
C GLU A 127 -16.66 0.22 -5.98
N GLN A 128 -17.60 0.04 -5.04
CA GLN A 128 -18.43 1.10 -4.49
C GLN A 128 -18.00 1.44 -3.08
N ILE A 129 -17.41 2.63 -2.92
CA ILE A 129 -17.04 3.16 -1.61
C ILE A 129 -17.99 4.30 -1.26
N SER A 130 -18.52 4.29 -0.03
CA SER A 130 -19.43 5.36 0.42
C SER A 130 -18.75 6.74 0.35
N HIS A 131 -19.53 7.78 0.13
CA HIS A 131 -19.01 9.15 0.06
C HIS A 131 -18.25 9.54 1.34
N GLU A 132 -18.78 9.16 2.51
CA GLU A 132 -18.13 9.39 3.80
C GLU A 132 -16.77 8.68 3.89
N ALA A 133 -16.70 7.41 3.48
CA ALA A 133 -15.47 6.64 3.47
C ALA A 133 -14.43 7.23 2.52
N LEU A 134 -14.82 7.63 1.30
CA LEU A 134 -13.95 8.33 0.35
C LEU A 134 -13.41 9.64 0.91
N TYR A 135 -14.27 10.42 1.57
CA TYR A 135 -13.87 11.67 2.22
C TYR A 135 -12.82 11.42 3.32
N ASN A 136 -13.06 10.44 4.19
CA ASN A 136 -12.13 10.06 5.26
C ASN A 136 -10.79 9.56 4.70
N LEU A 137 -10.83 8.71 3.68
CA LEU A 137 -9.63 8.23 2.97
C LEU A 137 -8.87 9.37 2.30
N SER A 138 -9.56 10.31 1.64
CA SER A 138 -8.91 11.49 1.05
C SER A 138 -8.19 12.32 2.10
N LYS A 139 -8.81 12.56 3.26
CA LYS A 139 -8.15 13.30 4.36
C LYS A 139 -6.88 12.61 4.85
N LYS A 140 -6.91 11.28 4.99
CA LYS A 140 -5.72 10.50 5.35
C LYS A 140 -4.64 10.57 4.27
N ASN A 141 -5.03 10.49 3.01
CA ASN A 141 -4.10 10.63 1.90
C ASN A 141 -3.45 12.02 1.86
N ASP A 142 -4.19 13.09 2.18
CA ASP A 142 -3.62 14.43 2.26
C ASP A 142 -2.52 14.53 3.33
N GLN A 143 -2.62 13.77 4.42
CA GLN A 143 -1.55 13.65 5.43
C GLN A 143 -0.31 12.97 4.83
N THR A 144 -0.48 11.85 4.12
CA THR A 144 0.61 11.18 3.40
C THR A 144 1.29 12.13 2.40
N LEU A 145 0.52 12.89 1.63
CA LEU A 145 1.07 13.85 0.67
C LEU A 145 1.87 14.95 1.35
N LYS A 146 1.42 15.46 2.50
CA LYS A 146 2.17 16.44 3.30
C LYS A 146 3.52 15.87 3.74
N GLU A 147 3.56 14.64 4.23
CA GLU A 147 4.81 13.98 4.64
C GLU A 147 5.77 13.75 3.47
N ILE A 148 5.26 13.31 2.31
CA ILE A 148 6.06 13.18 1.07
C ILE A 148 6.67 14.53 0.70
N ASN A 149 5.88 15.60 0.70
CA ASN A 149 6.35 16.94 0.33
C ASN A 149 7.35 17.50 1.34
N LYS A 150 7.15 17.25 2.64
CA LYS A 150 8.10 17.61 3.70
C LYS A 150 9.45 16.91 3.49
N GLN A 151 9.44 15.62 3.19
CA GLN A 151 10.65 14.87 2.88
C GLN A 151 11.36 15.43 1.64
N LYS A 152 10.63 15.65 0.54
CA LYS A 152 11.22 16.21 -0.70
C LYS A 152 11.88 17.57 -0.49
N LYS A 153 11.28 18.44 0.31
CA LYS A 153 11.87 19.74 0.68
C LYS A 153 13.17 19.56 1.46
N LYS A 154 13.17 18.63 2.44
CA LYS A 154 14.35 18.27 3.22
C LYS A 154 15.48 17.76 2.31
N ASP A 155 15.18 16.81 1.43
CA ASP A 155 16.16 16.22 0.50
C ASP A 155 16.75 17.26 -0.46
N SER A 156 15.90 18.15 -1.00
CA SER A 156 16.33 19.27 -1.85
C SER A 156 17.30 20.21 -1.13
N TYR A 157 17.01 20.54 0.14
CA TYR A 157 17.88 21.37 0.97
C TYR A 157 19.26 20.73 1.15
N TYR A 158 19.34 19.47 1.57
CA TYR A 158 20.63 18.79 1.76
C TYR A 158 21.42 18.61 0.47
N ASN A 159 20.73 18.34 -0.66
CA ASN A 159 21.39 18.25 -1.96
C ASN A 159 22.03 19.58 -2.40
N LYS A 160 21.40 20.72 -2.06
CA LYS A 160 22.00 22.04 -2.31
C LYS A 160 23.23 22.28 -1.44
N LEU A 161 23.16 21.94 -0.14
CA LEU A 161 24.32 22.04 0.75
C LEU A 161 25.50 21.21 0.25
N ALA A 162 25.29 19.93 -0.06
CA ALA A 162 26.35 19.05 -0.52
C ALA A 162 27.06 19.58 -1.78
N ARG A 163 26.29 20.15 -2.73
CA ARG A 163 26.85 20.78 -3.93
C ARG A 163 27.66 22.05 -3.61
N SER A 164 27.21 22.87 -2.66
CA SER A 164 27.95 24.08 -2.27
C SER A 164 29.28 23.75 -1.57
N THR A 165 29.31 22.69 -0.76
CA THR A 165 30.54 22.23 -0.10
C THR A 165 31.56 21.69 -1.11
N GLN A 166 31.11 20.88 -2.09
CA GLN A 166 31.98 20.36 -3.15
C GLN A 166 32.59 21.42 -4.08
N ILE A 167 31.95 22.60 -4.21
CA ILE A 167 32.49 23.73 -4.98
C ILE A 167 33.60 24.44 -4.19
N ASN A 168 33.45 24.54 -2.88
CA ASN A 168 34.44 25.18 -2.01
C ASN A 168 35.68 24.32 -1.79
N ASP A 169 35.56 22.98 -1.79
CA ASP A 169 36.70 22.06 -1.65
C ASP A 169 37.55 21.92 -2.92
N LYS A 170 37.14 22.52 -4.05
CA LYS A 170 37.85 22.50 -5.35
C LYS A 170 38.59 23.80 -5.68
N LYS A 171 38.67 24.74 -4.74
CA LYS A 171 39.46 25.98 -4.84
C LYS A 171 40.65 25.92 -3.89
#